data_AF-A0A9X9A674-F1
#
_entry.id   AF-A0A9X9A674-F1
#
_cell.length_a   1.000
_cell.length_b   1.000
_cell.length_c   1.000
_cell.angle_alpha   90.00
_cell.angle_beta   90.00
_cell.angle_gamma   90.00
#
_symmetry.space_group_name_H-M   'P 1'
#
loop_
_entity.id
_entity.type
_entity.pdbx_description
1 polymer ?
#
loop_
_entity_poly.entity_id
_entity_poly.type
_entity_poly.pdbx_seq_one_letter_code
_entity_poly.pdbx_strand_id
1 'polypeptide(L)' 'MLIVSLYGFPPEALPIIAAISTIIDPPATMLNVTADNACAVMTARLVEGKNWIKNKFA' A
#
# COMPACT_ATOMS: atom_id res chain seq x y z
N MET A 1 13.51 -14.08 5.46
CA MET A 1 13.24 -15.48 5.86
C MET A 1 11.80 -15.73 6.30
N LEU A 2 11.12 -14.74 6.90
CA LEU A 2 9.73 -14.88 7.41
C LEU A 2 8.77 -15.55 6.42
N ILE A 3 8.61 -15.02 5.20
CA ILE A 3 7.67 -15.57 4.20
C ILE A 3 8.07 -16.99 3.78
N VAL A 4 9.35 -17.24 3.53
CA VAL A 4 9.87 -18.57 3.15
C VAL A 4 9.56 -19.61 4.23
N SER A 5 9.81 -19.28 5.50
CA SER A 5 9.51 -20.18 6.63
C SER A 5 8.02 -20.36 6.88
N LEU A 6 7.20 -19.31 6.74
CA LEU A 6 5.75 -19.37 6.93
C LEU A 6 5.06 -20.28 5.92
N TYR A 7 5.50 -20.26 4.66
CA TYR A 7 4.95 -21.09 3.60
C TYR A 7 5.68 -22.44 3.44
N GLY A 8 6.68 -22.72 4.27
CA GLY A 8 7.46 -23.96 4.20
C GLY A 8 8.29 -24.09 2.92
N PHE A 9 8.64 -22.98 2.27
CA PHE A 9 9.46 -23.00 1.07
C PHE A 9 10.93 -23.27 1.41
N PRO A 10 11.66 -23.96 0.51
CA PRO A 10 13.10 -24.11 0.64
C PRO A 10 13.79 -22.74 0.43
N PRO A 11 14.93 -22.44 1.10
CA PRO A 11 15.68 -21.19 0.93
C PRO A 11 16.07 -20.89 -0.52
N GLU A 12 16.23 -21.93 -1.34
CA GLU A 12 16.53 -21.86 -2.77
C GLU A 12 15.42 -21.17 -3.59
N ALA A 13 14.20 -21.02 -3.03
CA ALA A 13 13.12 -20.26 -3.66
C ALA A 13 13.33 -18.74 -3.64
N LEU A 14 14.27 -18.24 -2.84
CA LEU A 14 14.50 -16.80 -2.67
C LEU A 14 14.80 -16.03 -3.96
N PRO A 15 15.65 -16.50 -4.89
CA PRO A 15 15.94 -15.76 -6.11
C PRO A 15 14.71 -15.59 -7.00
N ILE A 16 13.84 -16.61 -7.05
CA ILE A 16 12.59 -16.57 -7.80
C ILE A 16 11.61 -15.57 -7.17
N ILE A 17 11.47 -15.62 -5.85
CA ILE A 17 10.64 -14.65 -5.10
C ILE A 17 11.14 -13.23 -5.35
N ALA A 18 12.45 -12.99 -5.29
CA ALA A 18 13.04 -11.67 -5.54
C ALA A 18 12.79 -11.16 -6.97
N ALA A 19 12.89 -12.04 -7.98
CA ALA A 19 12.59 -11.71 -9.37
C ALA A 19 11.12 -11.31 -9.54
N ILE A 20 10.19 -12.08 -8.96
CA ILE A 20 8.76 -11.76 -8.97
C ILE A 20 8.51 -10.44 -8.24
N SER A 21 9.08 -10.26 -7.04
CA SER A 21 8.97 -9.02 -6.26
C SER A 21 9.40 -7.79 -7.05
N THR A 22 10.48 -7.89 -7.83
CA THR A 22 10.97 -6.79 -8.66
C THR A 22 9.97 -6.42 -9.76
N ILE A 23 9.33 -7.42 -10.38
CA ILE A 23 8.32 -7.20 -11.43
C ILE A 23 7.07 -6.53 -10.87
N ILE A 24 6.64 -6.93 -9.67
CA ILE A 24 5.41 -6.41 -9.06
C ILE A 24 5.62 -5.12 -8.25
N ASP A 25 6.85 -4.63 -8.11
CA ASP A 25 7.15 -3.48 -7.26
C ASP A 25 6.54 -2.16 -7.79
N PRO A 26 6.62 -1.81 -9.09
CA PRO A 26 5.94 -0.62 -9.60
C PRO A 26 4.42 -0.63 -9.38
N PRO A 27 3.65 -1.71 -9.68
CA PRO A 27 2.23 -1.73 -9.38
C PRO A 27 1.92 -1.72 -7.88
N ALA A 28 2.72 -2.38 -7.04
CA ALA A 28 2.57 -2.31 -5.58
C ALA A 28 2.75 -0.87 -5.06
N THR A 29 3.75 -0.16 -5.58
CA THR A 29 3.99 1.25 -5.25
C THR A 29 2.82 2.14 -5.66
N MET A 30 2.29 1.96 -6.88
CA MET A 30 1.12 2.71 -7.34
C MET A 30 -0.12 2.45 -6.48
N LEU A 31 -0.32 1.22 -6.04
CA LEU A 31 -1.43 0.86 -5.15
C LEU A 31 -1.29 1.54 -3.79
N ASN A 32 -0.10 1.51 -3.18
CA ASN A 32 0.13 2.16 -1.88
C ASN A 32 -0.14 3.67 -1.94
N VAL A 33 0.38 4.38 -2.95
CA VAL A 33 0.15 5.82 -3.10
C VAL A 33 -1.33 6.14 -3.33
N THR A 34 -2.03 5.32 -4.12
CA THR A 34 -3.47 5.50 -4.37
C THR A 34 -4.29 5.28 -3.08
N ALA A 35 -3.95 4.26 -2.30
CA ALA A 35 -4.58 3.96 -1.02
C ALA A 35 -4.33 5.09 -0.02
N ASP A 36 -3.12 5.64 0.06
CA ASP A 36 -2.79 6.75 0.97
C ASP A 36 -3.62 8.00 0.66
N ASN A 37 -3.80 8.35 -0.62
CA ASN A 37 -4.65 9.47 -1.01
C ASN A 37 -6.12 9.23 -0.62
N ALA A 38 -6.65 8.04 -0.88
CA ALA A 38 -8.02 7.69 -0.50
C ALA A 38 -8.21 7.75 1.03
N CYS A 39 -7.28 7.16 1.79
CA CYS A 39 -7.26 7.19 3.25
C CYS A 39 -7.16 8.62 3.80
N ALA A 40 -6.37 9.50 3.17
CA ALA A 40 -6.27 10.90 3.57
C ALA A 40 -7.62 11.63 3.44
N VAL A 41 -8.32 11.47 2.31
CA VAL A 41 -9.64 12.09 2.08
C VAL A 41 -10.71 11.52 3.02
N MET A 42 -10.66 10.20 3.27
CA MET A 42 -11.56 9.55 4.24
C MET A 42 -11.32 10.07 5.66
N THR A 43 -10.06 10.09 6.09
CA THR A 43 -9.66 10.58 7.42
C THR A 43 -10.05 12.04 7.61
N ALA A 44 -9.75 12.90 6.63
CA ALA A 44 -10.15 14.31 6.66
C ALA A 44 -11.66 14.48 6.83
N ARG A 45 -12.47 13.68 6.12
CA ARG A 45 -13.93 13.73 6.26
C ARG A 45 -14.42 13.26 7.63
N LEU A 46 -13.77 12.28 8.24
CA LEU A 46 -14.13 11.78 9.57
C LEU A 46 -13.76 12.79 10.67
N VAL A 47 -12.61 13.44 10.56
CA VAL A 47 -12.08 14.36 11.59
C VAL A 47 -12.64 15.77 11.43
N GLU A 48 -12.68 16.31 10.21
CA GLU A 48 -13.06 17.70 9.91
C GLU A 48 -14.55 17.85 9.52
N GLY A 49 -15.27 16.74 9.33
CA GLY A 49 -16.69 16.72 9.00
C GLY A 49 -17.01 16.86 7.51
N LYS A 50 -18.30 16.78 7.14
CA LYS A 50 -18.77 16.58 5.75
C LYS A 50 -18.36 17.67 4.75
N ASN A 51 -18.27 18.93 5.17
CA ASN A 51 -18.01 20.09 4.30
C ASN A 51 -16.59 20.63 4.43
N TRP A 52 -15.65 19.82 4.95
CA TRP A 52 -14.28 20.24 5.26
C TRP A 52 -13.56 20.97 4.11
N ILE A 53 -13.71 20.49 2.87
CA ILE A 53 -13.12 21.15 1.69
C ILE A 53 -13.69 22.55 1.49
N LYS A 54 -15.03 22.70 1.53
CA LYS A 54 -15.69 23.99 1.32
C LYS A 54 -15.33 25.00 2.40
N ASN A 55 -15.22 24.53 3.64
CA ASN A 55 -14.89 25.36 4.79
C ASN A 55 -13.44 25.86 4.80
N LYS A 56 -12.52 25.21 4.06
CA LYS A 56 -11.11 25.63 3.96
C LYS A 56 -10.82 26.67 2.86
N PHE A 57 -11.72 26.81 1.88
CA PHE A 57 -11.54 27.71 0.74
C PHE A 57 -12.60 28.84 0.67
N ALA A 58 -13.42 28.97 1.70
CA ALA A 58 -14.32 30.11 1.93
C ALA A 58 -13.70 31.04 2.98
#